data_AF-A0A1D6LZX5-F1
#
_entry.id   AF-A0A1D6LZX5-F1
#
_cell.length_a   1.000
_cell.length_b   1.000
_cell.length_c   1.000
_cell.angle_alpha   90.00
_cell.angle_beta   90.00
_cell.angle_gamma   90.00
#
_symmetry.space_group_name_H-M   'P 1'
#
loop_
_entity.id
_entity.type
_entity.pdbx_description
1 polymer ?
#
loop_
_entity_poly.entity_id
_entity_poly.type
_entity_poly.pdbx_seq_one_letter_code
_entity_poly.pdbx_strand_id
1 'polypeptide(L)'
;MLPTPWSSTFPSPATGFLLLLALLPVASGTSVPTLGGFDRGEAAGADAYSILTFHDYTPPPPPVLPPPPAAPAATCAGDLHGVGDLDTQCVVHESVRLGGGVFISGNGSLLILDGVAVTCERPGCVVSANLSGDLLLGNRSRVVAGWVSLAAANITLGEDAVIDTTALGGDPPDQTSGVPTGTYGDGGGHGGRGASCFVKKGQAQEDSWGGDSYAWSALKTPNNYGSKGGSTTVEKDYGGGGGGVVWLFAEEIVMNGTVLADGGDGGTKGGGGSGGSIYLKASTMQGGGKISACGGNGLAGGGGGRVSIDVFSRHDDTQIFVHGGKSSGCLDNAGAAGTLYEAVPKSITVSNNNLSTQTDTVFLDPPYEPLWTNVFVRNCAKVSLPLRWSRIQAQGQILLSGATLTFGLTHYPYSEFELLAEELLMSDSTIKVFGALRMSVKMLLMWNSRMTIDGGRELGVGTSLLEGSNLIVLKEASVIHSNANLGIHGQGVLNLSGQGDTIEAQRLILSLFYNILVGPGAVLRGPLINGSRDEMAPKLNCEDESCPMEIFHPPEDCNLNSSLPFTLQICRVEDIDVSGLVQGTVVNFNRARSVTVQTSGTISATGLGIIIFYVP
;
A
#
# COMPACT_ATOMS: atom_id res chain seq x y z
N MET A 1 -20.21 -56.41 12.88
CA MET A 1 -19.50 -57.26 13.86
C MET A 1 -19.28 -56.41 15.10
N LEU A 2 -20.02 -56.71 16.18
CA LEU A 2 -19.84 -56.22 17.56
C LEU A 2 -18.58 -56.86 18.19
N PRO A 3 -18.05 -56.47 19.39
CA PRO A 3 -18.71 -55.79 20.53
C PRO A 3 -17.93 -54.60 21.17
N THR A 4 -18.53 -53.53 21.73
CA THR A 4 -19.25 -53.31 23.02
C THR A 4 -18.33 -53.03 24.26
N PRO A 5 -18.84 -52.57 25.44
CA PRO A 5 -18.65 -51.19 25.98
C PRO A 5 -18.36 -51.16 27.52
N TRP A 6 -18.56 -50.02 28.22
CA TRP A 6 -19.01 -49.79 29.64
C TRP A 6 -18.33 -48.52 30.24
N SER A 7 -19.01 -47.40 30.54
CA SER A 7 -19.99 -47.02 31.60
C SER A 7 -19.43 -46.44 32.93
N SER A 8 -19.69 -45.13 33.14
CA SER A 8 -20.27 -44.45 34.34
C SER A 8 -19.53 -44.49 35.71
N THR A 9 -19.32 -43.40 36.46
CA THR A 9 -20.32 -42.65 37.29
C THR A 9 -19.66 -41.45 38.05
N PHE A 10 -20.46 -40.42 38.38
CA PHE A 10 -20.26 -39.28 39.32
C PHE A 10 -20.02 -39.73 40.80
N PRO A 11 -19.63 -38.90 41.82
CA PRO A 11 -20.04 -37.50 42.09
C PRO A 11 -19.03 -36.52 42.74
N SER A 12 -19.44 -35.24 42.87
CA SER A 12 -18.91 -34.16 43.75
C SER A 12 -19.35 -34.37 45.24
N PRO A 13 -19.11 -33.48 46.25
CA PRO A 13 -18.46 -32.15 46.30
C PRO A 13 -17.55 -31.89 47.55
N ALA A 14 -17.12 -30.63 47.74
CA ALA A 14 -16.99 -29.89 49.03
C ALA A 14 -15.60 -29.45 49.56
N THR A 15 -15.46 -28.11 49.65
CA THR A 15 -14.99 -27.28 50.80
C THR A 15 -13.52 -27.16 51.24
N GLY A 16 -13.10 -25.90 51.49
CA GLY A 16 -12.13 -25.50 52.53
C GLY A 16 -10.93 -24.66 52.04
N PHE A 17 -10.97 -23.32 51.99
CA PHE A 17 -10.45 -22.37 53.01
C PHE A 17 -9.00 -22.60 53.50
N LEU A 18 -8.06 -21.68 53.21
CA LEU A 18 -7.43 -20.75 54.19
C LEU A 18 -6.19 -19.98 53.64
N LEU A 19 -6.16 -18.69 53.97
CA LEU A 19 -5.02 -17.76 53.96
C LEU A 19 -3.82 -18.24 54.81
N LEU A 20 -2.59 -17.78 54.51
CA LEU A 20 -1.72 -17.13 55.52
C LEU A 20 -0.47 -16.42 54.92
N LEU A 21 -0.21 -15.22 55.46
CA LEU A 21 0.99 -14.37 55.30
C LEU A 21 2.20 -14.86 56.12
N ALA A 22 3.43 -14.52 55.70
CA ALA A 22 4.59 -14.03 56.51
C ALA A 22 5.83 -13.86 55.58
N LEU A 23 6.43 -12.68 55.36
CA LEU A 23 7.39 -11.86 56.15
C LEU A 23 8.73 -12.55 56.56
N LEU A 24 9.82 -12.21 55.83
CA LEU A 24 11.26 -11.86 56.17
C LEU A 24 11.99 -12.53 57.38
N PRO A 25 13.36 -12.52 57.57
CA PRO A 25 14.46 -11.71 56.96
C PRO A 25 15.88 -12.40 56.76
N VAL A 26 16.84 -11.67 56.11
CA VAL A 26 18.31 -11.37 56.41
C VAL A 26 19.24 -12.51 56.95
N ALA A 27 20.51 -12.80 56.59
CA ALA A 27 21.78 -12.06 56.27
C ALA A 27 22.84 -13.08 55.72
N SER A 28 23.76 -12.83 54.76
CA SER A 28 25.06 -12.08 54.72
C SER A 28 26.34 -12.95 54.70
N GLY A 29 27.31 -12.63 53.82
CA GLY A 29 28.72 -13.08 53.84
C GLY A 29 29.41 -13.04 52.45
N THR A 30 29.77 -11.87 51.90
CA THR A 30 31.10 -11.17 51.90
C THR A 30 32.29 -11.86 51.20
N SER A 31 32.77 -11.28 50.08
CA SER A 31 34.17 -10.82 49.90
C SER A 31 34.32 -9.92 48.65
N VAL A 32 34.99 -8.77 48.81
CA VAL A 32 35.35 -7.68 47.85
C VAL A 32 36.79 -7.29 48.23
N PRO A 33 37.73 -6.84 47.35
CA PRO A 33 37.83 -5.41 46.97
C PRO A 33 38.44 -5.12 45.57
N THR A 34 38.12 -4.04 44.86
CA THR A 34 38.82 -2.73 44.87
C THR A 34 38.40 -1.96 43.59
N LEU A 35 38.37 -0.63 43.42
CA LEU A 35 38.47 0.56 44.29
C LEU A 35 38.16 1.81 43.43
N GLY A 36 37.40 2.78 44.00
CA GLY A 36 37.45 4.23 43.70
C GLY A 36 36.36 4.78 42.78
N GLY A 37 35.54 5.78 43.14
CA GLY A 37 35.39 6.61 44.33
C GLY A 37 34.31 7.66 44.04
N PHE A 38 33.42 7.91 45.00
CA PHE A 38 32.29 8.87 44.95
C PHE A 38 32.55 10.04 45.91
N ASP A 39 31.92 11.19 45.63
CA ASP A 39 31.30 12.20 46.53
C ASP A 39 31.55 13.64 46.03
N ARG A 40 30.68 14.66 46.16
CA ARG A 40 29.32 14.88 46.70
C ARG A 40 28.95 16.34 46.35
N GLY A 41 27.66 16.69 46.28
CA GLY A 41 27.22 18.11 46.36
C GLY A 41 25.73 18.32 46.08
N GLU A 42 25.01 18.86 47.05
CA GLU A 42 23.56 19.02 47.15
C GLU A 42 22.89 20.06 46.21
N ALA A 43 21.64 19.74 45.87
CA ALA A 43 20.43 20.56 45.80
C ALA A 43 20.42 21.98 45.19
N ALA A 44 19.52 22.14 44.20
CA ALA A 44 18.51 23.20 44.00
C ALA A 44 18.55 23.82 42.60
N GLY A 45 17.38 23.88 41.95
CA GLY A 45 17.17 24.67 40.73
C GLY A 45 16.44 23.87 39.66
N ALA A 46 15.12 23.99 39.63
CA ALA A 46 14.36 23.76 38.42
C ALA A 46 14.76 24.84 37.41
N ASP A 47 15.09 24.45 36.17
CA ASP A 47 14.86 25.29 35.00
C ASP A 47 14.63 24.42 33.77
N ALA A 48 13.50 24.71 33.13
CA ALA A 48 13.12 24.22 31.82
C ALA A 48 14.00 24.88 30.74
N TYR A 49 14.06 24.25 29.57
CA TYR A 49 14.68 24.72 28.32
C TYR A 49 16.20 24.66 28.23
N SER A 50 16.70 23.53 27.73
CA SER A 50 17.91 23.52 26.89
C SER A 50 17.87 22.37 25.87
N ILE A 51 16.82 22.36 25.05
CA ILE A 51 16.96 21.85 23.68
C ILE A 51 17.75 22.93 22.95
N LEU A 52 18.92 22.58 22.41
CA LEU A 52 19.63 23.17 21.27
C LEU A 52 21.15 22.98 21.43
N THR A 53 21.61 21.74 21.25
CA THR A 53 22.91 21.48 20.64
C THR A 53 22.64 20.65 19.39
N PHE A 54 22.49 21.35 18.25
CA PHE A 54 22.58 20.76 16.94
C PHE A 54 23.95 20.08 16.84
N HIS A 55 23.98 18.75 16.91
CA HIS A 55 25.08 18.01 16.32
C HIS A 55 24.93 18.09 14.81
N ASP A 56 26.01 18.45 14.14
CA ASP A 56 26.19 18.40 12.69
C ASP A 56 25.85 16.99 12.17
N TYR A 57 24.58 16.77 11.87
CA TYR A 57 24.13 15.60 11.16
C TYR A 57 24.37 15.85 9.68
N THR A 58 25.57 15.57 9.20
CA THR A 58 25.77 15.31 7.77
C THR A 58 25.01 14.03 7.45
N PRO A 59 23.93 14.08 6.64
CA PRO A 59 23.22 12.87 6.26
C PRO A 59 24.21 11.90 5.60
N PRO A 60 24.07 10.58 5.84
CA PRO A 60 24.91 9.61 5.15
C PRO A 60 24.78 9.84 3.63
N PRO A 61 25.88 9.71 2.87
CA PRO A 61 25.81 9.81 1.43
C PRO A 61 24.74 8.84 0.92
N PRO A 62 23.92 9.24 -0.08
CA PRO A 62 22.89 8.36 -0.62
C PRO A 62 23.53 7.04 -1.04
N PRO A 63 22.87 5.90 -0.79
CA PRO A 63 23.41 4.60 -1.20
C PRO A 63 23.77 4.65 -2.68
N VAL A 64 25.01 4.28 -2.99
CA VAL A 64 25.52 4.25 -4.36
C VAL A 64 24.69 3.22 -5.13
N LEU A 65 24.09 3.64 -6.24
CA LEU A 65 23.38 2.73 -7.13
C LEU A 65 24.32 1.59 -7.53
N PRO A 66 23.87 0.32 -7.49
CA PRO A 66 24.69 -0.76 -8.00
C PRO A 66 24.99 -0.50 -9.49
N PRO A 67 26.23 -0.73 -9.95
CA PRO A 67 26.56 -0.54 -11.35
C PRO A 67 25.73 -1.49 -12.23
N PRO A 68 25.45 -1.13 -13.49
CA PRO A 68 24.83 -2.05 -14.44
C PRO A 68 25.70 -3.32 -14.59
N PRO A 69 25.12 -4.45 -15.04
CA PRO A 69 25.88 -5.69 -15.21
C PRO A 69 27.08 -5.50 -16.13
N ALA A 70 28.19 -6.17 -15.83
CA ALA A 70 29.43 -6.01 -16.57
C ALA A 70 29.27 -6.41 -18.05
N ALA A 71 29.70 -5.52 -18.95
CA ALA A 71 29.74 -5.74 -20.38
C ALA A 71 31.12 -5.33 -20.94
N PRO A 72 31.61 -5.97 -22.01
CA PRO A 72 32.87 -5.61 -22.63
C PRO A 72 32.84 -4.19 -23.22
N ALA A 73 33.96 -3.49 -23.13
CA ALA A 73 34.11 -2.16 -23.70
C ALA A 73 33.95 -2.21 -25.24
N ALA A 74 33.14 -1.31 -25.78
CA ALA A 74 32.88 -1.19 -27.21
C ALA A 74 33.64 -0.02 -27.85
N THR A 75 33.90 -0.16 -29.14
CA THR A 75 34.54 0.85 -29.99
C THR A 75 33.52 1.42 -30.99
N CYS A 76 33.67 2.70 -31.35
CA CYS A 76 32.77 3.34 -32.32
C CYS A 76 32.79 2.63 -33.68
N ALA A 77 33.96 2.52 -34.30
CA ALA A 77 34.09 1.96 -35.64
C ALA A 77 33.97 0.43 -35.69
N GLY A 78 34.41 -0.27 -34.64
CA GLY A 78 34.41 -1.73 -34.61
C GLY A 78 33.06 -2.32 -34.24
N ASP A 79 32.58 -2.01 -33.04
CA ASP A 79 31.39 -2.67 -32.48
C ASP A 79 30.09 -1.96 -32.88
N LEU A 80 30.11 -0.63 -32.98
CA LEU A 80 28.93 0.17 -33.33
C LEU A 80 28.84 0.48 -34.84
N HIS A 81 29.80 0.04 -35.65
CA HIS A 81 29.91 0.35 -37.09
C HIS A 81 29.75 1.87 -37.37
N GLY A 82 30.12 2.71 -36.41
CA GLY A 82 30.01 4.15 -36.48
C GLY A 82 31.22 4.82 -37.13
N VAL A 83 31.13 6.12 -37.35
CA VAL A 83 32.24 6.97 -37.80
C VAL A 83 32.65 7.88 -36.67
N GLY A 84 33.97 7.99 -36.45
CA GLY A 84 34.55 8.82 -35.40
C GLY A 84 35.02 8.00 -34.21
N ASP A 85 34.98 8.61 -33.02
CA ASP A 85 35.54 8.07 -31.79
C ASP A 85 34.71 8.49 -30.57
N LEU A 86 34.68 7.65 -29.54
CA LEU A 86 33.86 7.85 -28.34
C LEU A 86 34.38 8.97 -27.42
N ASP A 87 35.63 9.41 -27.55
CA ASP A 87 36.17 10.55 -26.80
C ASP A 87 35.87 11.91 -27.44
N THR A 88 35.39 11.93 -28.69
CA THR A 88 35.03 13.15 -29.40
C THR A 88 33.57 13.12 -29.86
N GLN A 89 33.30 12.40 -30.94
CA GLN A 89 31.96 12.17 -31.46
C GLN A 89 31.93 10.84 -32.21
N CYS A 90 30.99 9.98 -31.83
CA CYS A 90 30.69 8.74 -32.53
C CYS A 90 29.33 8.84 -33.22
N VAL A 91 29.30 8.68 -34.54
CA VAL A 91 28.08 8.75 -35.35
C VAL A 91 27.74 7.36 -35.89
N VAL A 92 26.67 6.76 -35.37
CA VAL A 92 26.13 5.48 -35.81
C VAL A 92 25.13 5.75 -36.93
N HIS A 93 25.52 5.39 -38.15
CA HIS A 93 24.76 5.66 -39.38
C HIS A 93 24.17 4.39 -40.00
N GLU A 94 24.59 3.22 -39.54
CA GLU A 94 24.09 1.92 -39.99
C GLU A 94 23.55 1.13 -38.78
N SER A 95 22.47 0.38 -39.00
CA SER A 95 21.89 -0.46 -37.95
C SER A 95 22.81 -1.64 -37.61
N VAL A 96 23.04 -1.86 -36.32
CA VAL A 96 23.94 -2.89 -35.83
C VAL A 96 23.20 -3.87 -34.94
N ARG A 97 23.46 -5.16 -35.19
CA ARG A 97 23.05 -6.26 -34.32
C ARG A 97 24.27 -6.76 -33.54
N LEU A 98 24.29 -6.48 -32.26
CA LEU A 98 25.36 -6.84 -31.35
C LEU A 98 25.36 -8.35 -31.07
N GLY A 99 26.55 -8.96 -31.05
CA GLY A 99 26.73 -10.39 -30.74
C GLY A 99 26.55 -10.71 -29.24
N GLY A 100 26.70 -9.70 -28.37
CA GLY A 100 26.59 -9.76 -26.92
C GLY A 100 26.46 -8.36 -26.32
N GLY A 101 26.48 -8.28 -24.99
CA GLY A 101 26.39 -7.00 -24.31
C GLY A 101 27.59 -6.10 -24.59
N VAL A 102 27.40 -4.79 -24.49
CA VAL A 102 28.44 -3.77 -24.70
C VAL A 102 28.38 -2.67 -23.64
N PHE A 103 29.56 -2.15 -23.30
CA PHE A 103 29.76 -0.96 -22.50
C PHE A 103 30.45 0.12 -23.35
N ILE A 104 29.72 1.19 -23.64
CA ILE A 104 30.16 2.31 -24.44
C ILE A 104 30.64 3.39 -23.47
N SER A 105 31.92 3.75 -23.52
CA SER A 105 32.47 4.77 -22.64
C SER A 105 33.39 5.73 -23.39
N GLY A 106 33.35 7.00 -23.05
CA GLY A 106 34.24 8.01 -23.61
C GLY A 106 33.87 9.42 -23.17
N ASN A 107 34.76 10.37 -23.45
CA ASN A 107 34.53 11.78 -23.10
C ASN A 107 33.67 12.56 -24.12
N GLY A 108 33.29 11.92 -25.23
CA GLY A 108 32.60 12.53 -26.35
C GLY A 108 31.08 12.34 -26.34
N SER A 109 30.49 12.52 -27.51
CA SER A 109 29.04 12.36 -27.75
C SER A 109 28.73 11.15 -28.63
N LEU A 110 27.57 10.53 -28.42
CA LEU A 110 27.05 9.42 -29.24
C LEU A 110 25.79 9.86 -29.98
N LEU A 111 25.83 9.78 -31.30
CA LEU A 111 24.72 10.14 -32.17
C LEU A 111 24.26 8.89 -32.95
N ILE A 112 23.05 8.40 -32.64
CA ILE A 112 22.38 7.37 -33.43
C ILE A 112 21.47 8.09 -34.43
N LEU A 113 21.78 7.99 -35.73
CA LEU A 113 21.03 8.72 -36.75
C LEU A 113 19.58 8.22 -36.90
N ASP A 114 18.78 9.00 -37.62
CA ASP A 114 17.38 8.70 -37.88
C ASP A 114 17.19 7.31 -38.50
N GLY A 115 16.26 6.53 -37.94
CA GLY A 115 15.93 5.18 -38.42
C GLY A 115 17.01 4.12 -38.17
N VAL A 116 18.11 4.45 -37.48
CA VAL A 116 19.17 3.51 -37.14
C VAL A 116 18.83 2.72 -35.88
N ALA A 117 19.14 1.43 -35.88
CA ALA A 117 18.86 0.53 -34.76
C ALA A 117 20.15 -0.10 -34.20
N VAL A 118 20.34 -0.05 -32.89
CA VAL A 118 21.37 -0.79 -32.16
C VAL A 118 20.68 -1.86 -31.32
N THR A 119 20.81 -3.13 -31.69
CA THR A 119 20.03 -4.21 -31.10
C THR A 119 20.87 -5.34 -30.53
N CYS A 120 20.48 -5.82 -29.35
CA CYS A 120 20.93 -7.06 -28.75
C CYS A 120 19.71 -7.84 -28.22
N GLU A 121 19.07 -8.60 -29.11
CA GLU A 121 17.81 -9.31 -28.87
C GLU A 121 17.95 -10.58 -28.02
N ARG A 122 18.96 -10.65 -27.15
CA ARG A 122 19.14 -11.76 -26.21
C ARG A 122 18.58 -11.36 -24.84
N PRO A 123 17.76 -12.19 -24.19
CA PRO A 123 17.30 -11.90 -22.83
C PRO A 123 18.46 -11.63 -21.88
N GLY A 124 18.37 -10.54 -21.11
CA GLY A 124 19.41 -10.09 -20.19
C GLY A 124 20.64 -9.47 -20.87
N CYS A 125 20.65 -9.26 -22.19
CA CYS A 125 21.75 -8.58 -22.85
C CYS A 125 21.84 -7.11 -22.43
N VAL A 126 23.05 -6.64 -22.12
CA VAL A 126 23.28 -5.29 -21.59
C VAL A 126 23.86 -4.38 -22.65
N VAL A 127 23.19 -3.27 -22.94
CA VAL A 127 23.71 -2.14 -23.69
C VAL A 127 23.81 -0.97 -22.72
N SER A 128 25.04 -0.56 -22.43
CA SER A 128 25.30 0.50 -21.47
C SER A 128 26.18 1.57 -22.10
N ALA A 129 25.90 2.84 -21.81
CA ALA A 129 26.68 3.98 -22.26
C ALA A 129 26.97 4.91 -21.08
N ASN A 130 28.21 5.35 -20.95
CA ASN A 130 28.64 6.36 -19.99
C ASN A 130 29.54 7.38 -20.69
N LEU A 131 28.95 8.52 -21.03
CA LEU A 131 29.55 9.57 -21.84
C LEU A 131 29.57 10.89 -21.05
N SER A 132 30.60 11.72 -21.23
CA SER A 132 30.56 13.09 -20.70
C SER A 132 29.91 14.09 -21.65
N GLY A 133 29.72 13.74 -22.92
CA GLY A 133 29.00 14.56 -23.91
C GLY A 133 27.53 14.18 -24.04
N ASP A 134 26.95 14.49 -25.20
CA ASP A 134 25.53 14.28 -25.49
C ASP A 134 25.25 12.87 -26.02
N LEU A 135 24.07 12.34 -25.71
CA LEU A 135 23.53 11.13 -26.32
C LEU A 135 22.23 11.45 -27.04
N LEU A 136 22.26 11.35 -28.37
CA LEU A 136 21.11 11.68 -29.23
C LEU A 136 20.66 10.44 -30.00
N LEU A 137 19.40 10.08 -29.76
CA LEU A 137 18.65 9.12 -30.54
C LEU A 137 17.82 9.89 -31.57
N GLY A 138 18.21 9.78 -32.84
CA GLY A 138 17.50 10.40 -33.96
C GLY A 138 16.07 9.89 -34.10
N ASN A 139 15.31 10.51 -34.99
CA ASN A 139 13.90 10.19 -35.20
C ASN A 139 13.75 8.74 -35.69
N ARG A 140 12.80 7.99 -35.12
CA ARG A 140 12.58 6.56 -35.41
C ARG A 140 13.80 5.66 -35.17
N SER A 141 14.82 6.13 -34.45
CA SER A 141 15.96 5.30 -34.04
C SER A 141 15.55 4.30 -32.96
N ARG A 142 16.30 3.21 -32.80
CA ARG A 142 15.96 2.13 -31.86
C ARG A 142 17.16 1.64 -31.09
N VAL A 143 17.03 1.49 -29.78
CA VAL A 143 17.99 0.78 -28.93
C VAL A 143 17.24 -0.36 -28.27
N VAL A 144 17.61 -1.61 -28.60
CA VAL A 144 16.88 -2.81 -28.14
C VAL A 144 17.83 -3.70 -27.34
N ALA A 145 17.54 -3.96 -26.08
CA ALA A 145 18.35 -4.88 -25.25
C ALA A 145 17.55 -5.40 -24.04
N GLY A 146 18.10 -6.32 -23.27
CA GLY A 146 17.50 -6.72 -21.99
C GLY A 146 17.73 -5.71 -20.88
N TRP A 147 18.87 -5.01 -20.91
CA TRP A 147 19.22 -3.93 -20.00
C TRP A 147 19.79 -2.77 -20.83
N VAL A 148 19.17 -1.60 -20.74
CA VAL A 148 19.67 -0.36 -21.37
C VAL A 148 20.02 0.63 -20.27
N SER A 149 21.28 1.05 -20.17
CA SER A 149 21.72 2.03 -19.17
C SER A 149 22.49 3.15 -19.84
N LEU A 150 21.89 4.32 -19.95
CA LEU A 150 22.47 5.47 -20.64
C LEU A 150 22.77 6.58 -19.62
N ALA A 151 24.04 6.94 -19.51
CA ALA A 151 24.52 8.08 -18.76
C ALA A 151 25.24 9.04 -19.72
N ALA A 152 24.79 10.29 -19.75
CA ALA A 152 25.33 11.35 -20.63
C ALA A 152 25.18 12.72 -19.96
N ALA A 153 25.78 13.78 -20.52
CA ALA A 153 25.45 15.15 -20.11
C ALA A 153 23.98 15.46 -20.44
N ASN A 154 23.58 15.26 -21.70
CA ASN A 154 22.21 15.42 -22.15
C ASN A 154 21.75 14.17 -22.91
N ILE A 155 20.51 13.76 -22.69
CA ILE A 155 19.87 12.65 -23.41
C ILE A 155 18.70 13.20 -24.21
N THR A 156 18.73 13.05 -25.53
CA THR A 156 17.64 13.45 -26.42
C THR A 156 17.08 12.23 -27.15
N LEU A 157 15.80 11.93 -26.91
CA LEU A 157 15.03 10.98 -27.70
C LEU A 157 14.20 11.75 -28.72
N GLY A 158 14.54 11.60 -30.00
CA GLY A 158 13.79 12.15 -31.11
C GLY A 158 12.37 11.58 -31.23
N GLU A 159 11.61 12.10 -32.17
CA GLU A 159 10.23 11.67 -32.43
C GLU A 159 10.22 10.20 -32.88
N ASP A 160 9.33 9.40 -32.30
CA ASP A 160 9.24 7.95 -32.51
C ASP A 160 10.53 7.15 -32.22
N ALA A 161 11.53 7.75 -31.56
CA ALA A 161 12.70 7.02 -31.09
C ALA A 161 12.29 6.03 -29.99
N VAL A 162 12.85 4.82 -29.99
CA VAL A 162 12.44 3.78 -29.03
C VAL A 162 13.64 3.19 -28.31
N ILE A 163 13.59 3.23 -26.98
CA ILE A 163 14.40 2.36 -26.12
C ILE A 163 13.51 1.19 -25.71
N ASP A 164 13.81 -0.01 -26.20
CA ASP A 164 12.94 -1.17 -26.07
C ASP A 164 13.63 -2.32 -25.32
N THR A 165 13.04 -2.70 -24.20
CA THR A 165 13.46 -3.86 -23.41
C THR A 165 12.33 -4.86 -23.22
N THR A 166 11.28 -4.76 -24.04
CA THR A 166 10.07 -5.56 -23.95
C THR A 166 10.37 -7.05 -24.09
N ALA A 167 9.90 -7.86 -23.14
CA ALA A 167 10.10 -9.31 -23.10
C ALA A 167 11.57 -9.79 -23.11
N LEU A 168 12.54 -8.89 -22.93
CA LEU A 168 13.98 -9.18 -22.97
C LEU A 168 14.62 -9.22 -21.57
N GLY A 169 13.82 -9.27 -20.50
CA GLY A 169 14.30 -9.46 -19.15
C GLY A 169 15.12 -10.74 -18.99
N GLY A 170 16.23 -10.64 -18.25
CA GLY A 170 16.98 -11.80 -17.79
C GLY A 170 16.24 -12.54 -16.67
N ASP A 171 16.94 -13.44 -15.99
CA ASP A 171 16.37 -14.11 -14.82
C ASP A 171 16.20 -13.10 -13.67
N PRO A 172 15.05 -13.13 -12.97
CA PRO A 172 14.86 -12.31 -11.78
C PRO A 172 15.83 -12.75 -10.66
N PRO A 173 15.99 -11.95 -9.59
CA PRO A 173 16.86 -12.34 -8.48
C PRO A 173 16.54 -13.74 -7.93
N ASP A 174 17.58 -14.46 -7.51
CA ASP A 174 17.45 -15.77 -6.88
C ASP A 174 16.50 -15.69 -5.66
N GLN A 175 15.80 -16.79 -5.38
CA GLN A 175 14.85 -16.93 -4.27
C GLN A 175 13.59 -16.04 -4.35
N THR A 176 13.35 -15.36 -5.47
CA THR A 176 12.07 -14.69 -5.72
C THR A 176 10.99 -15.70 -6.12
N SER A 177 9.74 -15.41 -5.77
CA SER A 177 8.55 -16.14 -6.22
C SER A 177 7.87 -15.45 -7.41
N GLY A 178 8.60 -14.59 -8.12
CA GLY A 178 8.07 -13.80 -9.23
C GLY A 178 7.79 -14.61 -10.50
N VAL A 179 8.48 -15.74 -10.69
CA VAL A 179 8.12 -16.73 -11.73
C VAL A 179 7.13 -17.72 -11.11
N PRO A 180 5.91 -17.85 -11.65
CA PRO A 180 4.92 -18.77 -11.11
C PRO A 180 5.37 -20.23 -11.27
N THR A 181 4.92 -21.08 -10.35
CA THR A 181 5.25 -22.51 -10.34
C THR A 181 4.04 -23.34 -10.77
N GLY A 182 4.28 -24.46 -11.44
CA GLY A 182 3.23 -25.37 -11.91
C GLY A 182 2.90 -25.21 -13.40
N THR A 183 1.73 -25.73 -13.80
CA THR A 183 1.33 -25.84 -15.22
C THR A 183 -0.03 -25.20 -15.48
N TYR A 184 -0.34 -24.09 -14.80
CA TYR A 184 -1.64 -23.41 -14.91
C TYR A 184 -1.62 -22.19 -15.83
N GLY A 185 -0.45 -21.85 -16.39
CA GLY A 185 -0.29 -20.67 -17.24
C GLY A 185 -0.50 -19.34 -16.50
N ASP A 186 -0.07 -19.28 -15.25
CA ASP A 186 -0.20 -18.09 -14.41
C ASP A 186 0.72 -16.95 -14.88
N GLY A 187 0.37 -15.69 -14.59
CA GLY A 187 1.16 -14.53 -14.98
C GLY A 187 2.41 -14.35 -14.12
N GLY A 188 3.47 -13.77 -14.69
CA GLY A 188 4.67 -13.38 -13.94
C GLY A 188 4.39 -12.19 -13.02
N GLY A 189 5.09 -12.09 -11.89
CA GLY A 189 5.03 -10.95 -10.97
C GLY A 189 6.32 -10.14 -10.93
N HIS A 190 6.24 -8.85 -10.59
CA HIS A 190 7.38 -7.98 -10.30
C HIS A 190 6.98 -6.76 -9.44
N GLY A 191 6.51 -5.66 -10.06
CA GLY A 191 6.00 -4.49 -9.33
C GLY A 191 4.61 -4.76 -8.74
N GLY A 192 3.75 -5.36 -9.54
CA GLY A 192 2.51 -6.02 -9.12
C GLY A 192 2.64 -7.54 -9.21
N ARG A 193 1.74 -8.25 -8.54
CA ARG A 193 1.59 -9.71 -8.70
C ARG A 193 0.99 -10.05 -10.06
N GLY A 194 1.41 -11.20 -10.61
CA GLY A 194 0.77 -11.78 -11.79
C GLY A 194 -0.57 -12.43 -11.43
N ALA A 195 -1.51 -12.42 -12.37
CA ALA A 195 -2.81 -13.07 -12.16
C ALA A 195 -2.67 -14.60 -12.18
N SER A 196 -3.62 -15.27 -11.51
CA SER A 196 -3.88 -16.71 -11.68
C SER A 196 -5.34 -16.89 -12.07
N CYS A 197 -5.59 -17.70 -13.09
CA CYS A 197 -6.95 -18.13 -13.45
C CYS A 197 -7.29 -19.49 -12.83
N PHE A 198 -6.38 -20.07 -12.06
CA PHE A 198 -6.57 -21.34 -11.38
C PHE A 198 -6.73 -21.14 -9.87
N VAL A 199 -7.95 -21.33 -9.37
CA VAL A 199 -8.25 -21.27 -7.93
C VAL A 199 -8.24 -22.67 -7.35
N LYS A 200 -7.41 -22.93 -6.34
CA LYS A 200 -7.41 -24.23 -5.66
C LYS A 200 -8.71 -24.42 -4.87
N LYS A 201 -9.16 -25.67 -4.74
CA LYS A 201 -10.37 -26.01 -3.98
C LYS A 201 -10.25 -25.50 -2.54
N GLY A 202 -11.20 -24.66 -2.13
CA GLY A 202 -11.25 -24.08 -0.79
C GLY A 202 -10.56 -22.71 -0.64
N GLN A 203 -9.98 -22.16 -1.71
CA GLN A 203 -9.46 -20.78 -1.75
C GLN A 203 -10.43 -19.84 -2.46
N ALA A 204 -10.40 -18.55 -2.11
CA ALA A 204 -11.01 -17.51 -2.92
C ALA A 204 -10.06 -17.05 -4.04
N GLN A 205 -10.59 -16.40 -5.07
CA GLN A 205 -9.77 -15.86 -6.17
C GLN A 205 -8.77 -14.80 -5.70
N GLU A 206 -9.12 -14.03 -4.66
CA GLU A 206 -8.24 -13.03 -4.03
C GLU A 206 -7.03 -13.66 -3.31
N ASP A 207 -7.12 -14.94 -2.94
CA ASP A 207 -6.02 -15.71 -2.34
C ASP A 207 -5.21 -16.49 -3.40
N SER A 208 -5.49 -16.29 -4.68
CA SER A 208 -4.84 -16.97 -5.80
C SER A 208 -4.18 -15.97 -6.75
N TRP A 209 -2.87 -15.98 -6.76
CA TRP A 209 -2.03 -15.19 -7.66
C TRP A 209 -0.98 -16.08 -8.34
N GLY A 210 -0.44 -15.58 -9.45
CA GLY A 210 0.68 -16.18 -10.16
C GLY A 210 2.00 -15.85 -9.47
N GLY A 211 2.89 -15.17 -10.20
CA GLY A 211 4.15 -14.67 -9.64
C GLY A 211 3.93 -13.58 -8.59
N ASP A 212 4.69 -13.63 -7.51
CA ASP A 212 4.65 -12.60 -6.46
C ASP A 212 5.43 -11.33 -6.87
N SER A 213 5.14 -10.22 -6.19
CA SER A 213 5.94 -9.01 -6.29
C SER A 213 7.27 -9.15 -5.54
N TYR A 214 8.32 -8.47 -6.01
CA TYR A 214 9.62 -8.44 -5.35
C TYR A 214 10.32 -7.08 -5.56
N ALA A 215 11.55 -6.97 -5.05
CA ALA A 215 12.36 -5.76 -5.15
C ALA A 215 11.72 -4.50 -4.53
N TRP A 216 10.91 -4.66 -3.48
CA TRP A 216 10.30 -3.53 -2.77
C TRP A 216 11.35 -2.54 -2.23
N SER A 217 12.47 -3.06 -1.70
CA SER A 217 13.58 -2.23 -1.20
C SER A 217 14.23 -1.35 -2.26
N ALA A 218 14.07 -1.69 -3.54
CA ALA A 218 14.58 -0.93 -4.68
C ALA A 218 13.52 -0.02 -5.33
N LEU A 219 12.38 0.23 -4.67
CA LEU A 219 11.29 1.09 -5.21
C LEU A 219 11.78 2.43 -5.76
N LYS A 220 12.72 3.08 -5.06
CA LYS A 220 13.27 4.40 -5.44
C LYS A 220 14.27 4.31 -6.60
N THR A 221 14.89 3.15 -6.79
CA THR A 221 15.99 2.92 -7.76
C THR A 221 15.84 1.54 -8.38
N PRO A 222 14.73 1.29 -9.12
CA PRO A 222 14.36 -0.04 -9.57
C PRO A 222 15.40 -0.58 -10.57
N ASN A 223 15.84 -1.81 -10.34
CA ASN A 223 17.04 -2.36 -10.99
C ASN A 223 16.94 -3.87 -11.30
N ASN A 224 15.72 -4.40 -11.32
CA ASN A 224 15.50 -5.82 -11.56
C ASN A 224 14.69 -6.04 -12.83
N TYR A 225 15.03 -7.10 -13.56
CA TYR A 225 14.20 -7.60 -14.65
C TYR A 225 12.82 -7.98 -14.13
N GLY A 226 11.81 -7.93 -14.99
CA GLY A 226 10.55 -8.61 -14.76
C GLY A 226 10.72 -10.12 -14.89
N SER A 227 9.83 -10.86 -14.24
CA SER A 227 9.75 -12.32 -14.33
C SER A 227 8.93 -12.79 -15.53
N LYS A 228 9.28 -13.99 -16.03
CA LYS A 228 8.50 -14.71 -17.04
C LYS A 228 7.15 -15.18 -16.50
N GLY A 229 6.18 -15.33 -17.40
CA GLY A 229 4.92 -16.03 -17.11
C GLY A 229 5.09 -17.56 -17.06
N GLY A 230 4.11 -18.25 -16.50
CA GLY A 230 4.07 -19.71 -16.40
C GLY A 230 3.57 -20.36 -17.69
N SER A 231 3.88 -21.64 -17.88
CA SER A 231 3.37 -22.46 -18.99
C SER A 231 2.19 -23.33 -18.55
N THR A 232 1.40 -23.82 -19.50
CA THR A 232 0.37 -24.86 -19.27
C THR A 232 0.92 -26.28 -19.43
N THR A 233 2.15 -26.44 -19.93
CA THR A 233 2.80 -27.75 -20.10
C THR A 233 4.25 -27.73 -19.65
N VAL A 234 4.78 -28.89 -19.25
CA VAL A 234 6.19 -29.05 -18.85
C VAL A 234 7.11 -29.21 -20.07
N GLU A 235 6.58 -29.73 -21.18
CA GLU A 235 7.37 -30.06 -22.39
C GLU A 235 7.79 -28.82 -23.18
N LYS A 236 7.00 -27.73 -23.11
CA LYS A 236 7.25 -26.51 -23.85
C LYS A 236 6.89 -25.30 -23.01
N ASP A 237 7.79 -24.31 -23.03
CA ASP A 237 7.53 -23.02 -22.42
C ASP A 237 6.69 -22.14 -23.38
N TYR A 238 5.54 -21.71 -22.89
CA TYR A 238 4.64 -20.75 -23.55
C TYR A 238 4.57 -19.43 -22.78
N GLY A 239 5.27 -19.30 -21.66
CA GLY A 239 5.25 -18.11 -20.83
C GLY A 239 5.82 -16.90 -21.56
N GLY A 240 5.17 -15.76 -21.41
CA GLY A 240 5.69 -14.49 -21.90
C GLY A 240 6.99 -14.11 -21.19
N GLY A 241 7.96 -13.57 -21.93
CA GLY A 241 9.22 -13.06 -21.35
C GLY A 241 8.98 -11.89 -20.38
N GLY A 242 9.77 -11.77 -19.32
CA GLY A 242 9.70 -10.60 -18.44
C GLY A 242 10.24 -9.33 -19.12
N GLY A 243 9.80 -8.16 -18.68
CA GLY A 243 10.34 -6.88 -19.15
C GLY A 243 11.78 -6.64 -18.67
N GLY A 244 12.55 -5.87 -19.45
CA GLY A 244 13.94 -5.56 -19.14
C GLY A 244 14.15 -4.44 -18.12
N VAL A 245 15.35 -3.85 -18.12
CA VAL A 245 15.70 -2.71 -17.27
C VAL A 245 16.12 -1.52 -18.14
N VAL A 246 15.60 -0.34 -17.86
CA VAL A 246 16.05 0.91 -18.49
C VAL A 246 16.47 1.94 -17.46
N TRP A 247 17.71 2.42 -17.55
CA TRP A 247 18.25 3.51 -16.75
C TRP A 247 18.67 4.68 -17.63
N LEU A 248 18.17 5.88 -17.31
CA LEU A 248 18.55 7.13 -17.99
C LEU A 248 19.06 8.13 -16.96
N PHE A 249 20.31 8.56 -17.12
CA PHE A 249 20.99 9.50 -16.23
C PHE A 249 21.55 10.67 -17.05
N ALA A 250 21.04 11.87 -16.82
CA ALA A 250 21.49 13.07 -17.52
C ALA A 250 21.32 14.32 -16.68
N GLU A 251 21.88 15.45 -17.11
CA GLU A 251 21.48 16.76 -16.60
C GLU A 251 20.12 17.17 -17.19
N GLU A 252 19.97 17.05 -18.51
CA GLU A 252 18.72 17.29 -19.23
C GLU A 252 18.26 16.05 -20.02
N ILE A 253 16.97 15.73 -19.94
CA ILE A 253 16.31 14.71 -20.76
C ILE A 253 15.22 15.35 -21.63
N VAL A 254 15.35 15.22 -22.95
CA VAL A 254 14.29 15.52 -23.91
C VAL A 254 13.61 14.21 -24.32
N MET A 255 12.39 13.99 -23.84
CA MET A 255 11.63 12.75 -23.98
C MET A 255 10.49 12.91 -24.99
N ASN A 256 10.79 12.89 -26.30
CA ASN A 256 9.76 12.85 -27.35
C ASN A 256 9.49 11.43 -27.86
N GLY A 257 10.42 10.50 -27.59
CA GLY A 257 10.30 9.09 -27.96
C GLY A 257 9.54 8.24 -26.95
N THR A 258 9.80 6.94 -27.00
CA THR A 258 9.19 5.92 -26.15
C THR A 258 10.25 5.08 -25.43
N VAL A 259 10.03 4.84 -24.14
CA VAL A 259 10.85 3.93 -23.32
C VAL A 259 9.99 2.77 -22.84
N LEU A 260 10.38 1.54 -23.18
CA LEU A 260 9.61 0.32 -22.92
C LEU A 260 10.41 -0.68 -22.08
N ALA A 261 9.76 -1.19 -21.04
CA ALA A 261 10.16 -2.35 -20.25
C ALA A 261 8.93 -3.26 -20.03
N ASP A 262 8.11 -3.44 -21.06
CA ASP A 262 6.87 -4.21 -20.98
C ASP A 262 7.15 -5.73 -20.90
N GLY A 263 6.28 -6.47 -20.25
CA GLY A 263 6.27 -7.93 -20.30
C GLY A 263 5.76 -8.45 -21.65
N GLY A 264 6.28 -9.60 -22.08
CA GLY A 264 5.84 -10.29 -23.29
C GLY A 264 4.52 -11.03 -23.09
N ASP A 265 3.77 -11.21 -24.18
CA ASP A 265 2.51 -11.97 -24.17
C ASP A 265 2.76 -13.49 -24.15
N GLY A 266 2.01 -14.23 -23.33
CA GLY A 266 2.04 -15.71 -23.23
C GLY A 266 0.99 -16.44 -24.08
N GLY A 267 0.10 -15.69 -24.75
CA GLY A 267 -0.98 -16.26 -25.57
C GLY A 267 -1.99 -17.09 -24.76
N THR A 268 -2.58 -18.11 -25.38
CA THR A 268 -3.64 -18.94 -24.74
C THR A 268 -3.13 -20.11 -23.92
N LYS A 269 -1.82 -20.40 -23.99
CA LYS A 269 -1.18 -21.57 -23.36
C LYS A 269 -0.10 -21.21 -22.34
N GLY A 270 0.12 -19.92 -22.11
CA GLY A 270 1.05 -19.42 -21.10
C GLY A 270 0.55 -18.11 -20.52
N GLY A 271 1.05 -17.77 -19.34
CA GLY A 271 0.78 -16.48 -18.72
C GLY A 271 1.66 -15.39 -19.31
N GLY A 272 1.19 -14.16 -19.21
CA GLY A 272 1.98 -13.00 -19.61
C GLY A 272 3.17 -12.78 -18.68
N GLY A 273 4.27 -12.29 -19.25
CA GLY A 273 5.43 -11.84 -18.47
C GLY A 273 5.11 -10.55 -17.71
N SER A 274 5.79 -10.33 -16.59
CA SER A 274 5.64 -9.07 -15.85
C SER A 274 6.43 -7.93 -16.48
N GLY A 275 6.00 -6.70 -16.22
CA GLY A 275 6.77 -5.50 -16.57
C GLY A 275 8.08 -5.42 -15.79
N GLY A 276 9.08 -4.76 -16.37
CA GLY A 276 10.43 -4.63 -15.85
C GLY A 276 10.65 -3.40 -14.97
N SER A 277 11.86 -2.85 -15.00
CA SER A 277 12.25 -1.67 -14.21
C SER A 277 12.65 -0.50 -15.10
N ILE A 278 12.17 0.69 -14.79
CA ILE A 278 12.60 1.92 -15.45
C ILE A 278 13.00 2.94 -14.37
N TYR A 279 14.20 3.49 -14.47
CA TYR A 279 14.69 4.53 -13.55
C TYR A 279 15.27 5.70 -14.33
N LEU A 280 14.72 6.89 -14.10
CA LEU A 280 15.16 8.14 -14.71
C LEU A 280 15.71 9.05 -13.61
N LYS A 281 16.86 9.65 -13.83
CA LYS A 281 17.40 10.71 -12.97
C LYS A 281 17.93 11.86 -13.81
N ALA A 282 17.40 13.06 -13.58
CA ALA A 282 17.88 14.27 -14.24
C ALA A 282 17.64 15.56 -13.45
N SER A 283 18.30 16.65 -13.83
CA SER A 283 17.97 17.98 -13.32
C SER A 283 16.69 18.49 -13.97
N THR A 284 16.55 18.31 -15.29
CA THR A 284 15.39 18.76 -16.07
C THR A 284 14.86 17.66 -17.00
N MET A 285 13.54 17.64 -17.19
CA MET A 285 12.89 16.78 -18.18
C MET A 285 11.77 17.53 -18.90
N GLN A 286 11.76 17.41 -20.23
CA GLN A 286 10.75 18.01 -21.10
C GLN A 286 10.37 17.06 -22.24
N GLY A 287 9.23 17.30 -22.88
CA GLY A 287 8.73 16.48 -23.99
C GLY A 287 7.34 15.88 -23.71
N GLY A 288 6.83 15.08 -24.63
CA GLY A 288 5.48 14.49 -24.58
C GLY A 288 5.45 12.99 -24.90
N GLY A 289 6.58 12.31 -24.71
CA GLY A 289 6.75 10.90 -25.04
C GLY A 289 5.99 9.92 -24.15
N LYS A 290 6.39 8.65 -24.20
CA LYS A 290 5.75 7.56 -23.44
C LYS A 290 6.76 6.71 -22.68
N ILE A 291 6.42 6.35 -21.44
CA ILE A 291 7.17 5.41 -20.61
C ILE A 291 6.22 4.26 -20.24
N SER A 292 6.63 3.00 -20.45
CA SER A 292 5.77 1.83 -20.20
C SER A 292 6.55 0.70 -19.56
N ALA A 293 6.04 0.19 -18.44
CA ALA A 293 6.50 -1.04 -17.79
C ALA A 293 5.28 -1.90 -17.43
N CYS A 294 4.44 -2.18 -18.42
CA CYS A 294 3.19 -2.93 -18.25
C CYS A 294 3.42 -4.43 -18.27
N GLY A 295 2.52 -5.18 -17.63
CA GLY A 295 2.48 -6.63 -17.75
C GLY A 295 1.97 -7.09 -19.11
N GLY A 296 2.50 -8.20 -19.62
CA GLY A 296 2.04 -8.85 -20.84
C GLY A 296 0.71 -9.59 -20.65
N ASN A 297 -0.02 -9.78 -21.73
CA ASN A 297 -1.28 -10.53 -21.76
C ASN A 297 -1.01 -12.03 -21.85
N GLY A 298 -1.94 -12.85 -21.36
CA GLY A 298 -1.82 -14.29 -21.50
C GLY A 298 -3.05 -15.02 -21.01
N LEU A 299 -2.91 -16.32 -20.78
CA LEU A 299 -3.94 -17.11 -20.12
C LEU A 299 -4.31 -16.45 -18.79
N ALA A 300 -3.29 -16.13 -18.00
CA ALA A 300 -3.36 -15.11 -16.96
C ALA A 300 -2.37 -13.97 -17.27
N GLY A 301 -2.77 -12.73 -17.00
CA GLY A 301 -1.97 -11.53 -17.26
C GLY A 301 -0.81 -11.36 -16.29
N GLY A 302 0.32 -10.86 -16.79
CA GLY A 302 1.48 -10.52 -15.97
C GLY A 302 1.25 -9.26 -15.14
N GLY A 303 1.94 -9.15 -14.01
CA GLY A 303 1.92 -7.96 -13.16
C GLY A 303 2.67 -6.78 -13.79
N GLY A 304 2.28 -5.56 -13.45
CA GLY A 304 3.03 -4.36 -13.86
C GLY A 304 4.42 -4.28 -13.22
N GLY A 305 5.29 -3.48 -13.82
CA GLY A 305 6.68 -3.27 -13.41
C GLY A 305 6.86 -2.11 -12.43
N ARG A 306 8.09 -1.60 -12.31
CA ARG A 306 8.42 -0.46 -11.44
C ARG A 306 9.01 0.67 -12.26
N VAL A 307 8.48 1.88 -12.09
CA VAL A 307 9.02 3.10 -12.69
C VAL A 307 9.36 4.06 -11.56
N SER A 308 10.57 4.61 -11.57
CA SER A 308 11.00 5.67 -10.67
C SER A 308 11.52 6.87 -11.46
N ILE A 309 11.06 8.06 -11.10
CA ILE A 309 11.45 9.32 -11.71
C ILE A 309 12.03 10.23 -10.64
N ASP A 310 13.32 10.54 -10.77
CA ASP A 310 14.08 11.44 -9.93
C ASP A 310 14.51 12.66 -10.75
N VAL A 311 13.53 13.53 -11.06
CA VAL A 311 13.73 14.73 -11.87
C VAL A 311 13.36 15.97 -11.06
N PHE A 312 14.31 16.91 -10.91
CA PHE A 312 14.12 18.12 -10.11
C PHE A 312 13.11 19.11 -10.74
N SER A 313 13.28 19.46 -12.02
CA SER A 313 12.39 20.38 -12.74
C SER A 313 11.70 19.66 -13.89
N ARG A 314 10.40 19.39 -13.70
CA ARG A 314 9.58 18.61 -14.63
C ARG A 314 8.64 19.52 -15.43
N HIS A 315 8.85 19.60 -16.74
CA HIS A 315 8.04 20.36 -17.70
C HIS A 315 7.62 19.49 -18.89
N ASP A 316 7.19 18.27 -18.61
CA ASP A 316 6.79 17.29 -19.61
C ASP A 316 5.32 16.87 -19.48
N ASP A 317 4.76 16.39 -20.59
CA ASP A 317 3.44 15.76 -20.69
C ASP A 317 3.56 14.23 -20.90
N THR A 318 4.64 13.62 -20.40
CA THR A 318 4.97 12.21 -20.66
C THR A 318 3.92 11.30 -20.05
N GLN A 319 3.41 10.37 -20.87
CA GLN A 319 2.47 9.36 -20.41
C GLN A 319 3.20 8.16 -19.81
N ILE A 320 2.86 7.81 -18.56
CA ILE A 320 3.51 6.71 -17.84
C ILE A 320 2.50 5.60 -17.53
N PHE A 321 2.83 4.37 -17.93
CA PHE A 321 1.97 3.21 -17.74
C PHE A 321 2.71 2.10 -16.98
N VAL A 322 2.06 1.58 -15.93
CA VAL A 322 2.57 0.49 -15.08
C VAL A 322 1.47 -0.53 -14.78
N HIS A 323 0.43 -0.66 -15.60
CA HIS A 323 -0.69 -1.56 -15.32
C HIS A 323 -0.33 -3.03 -15.58
N GLY A 324 -1.11 -3.97 -15.03
CA GLY A 324 -0.98 -5.39 -15.36
C GLY A 324 -1.49 -5.71 -16.76
N GLY A 325 -1.24 -6.94 -17.21
CA GLY A 325 -1.72 -7.48 -18.47
C GLY A 325 -3.11 -8.12 -18.34
N LYS A 326 -3.81 -8.29 -19.47
CA LYS A 326 -5.14 -8.91 -19.52
C LYS A 326 -5.03 -10.44 -19.46
N SER A 327 -6.03 -11.05 -18.82
CA SER A 327 -6.17 -12.50 -18.69
C SER A 327 -7.25 -13.02 -19.64
N SER A 328 -6.91 -13.94 -20.54
CA SER A 328 -7.91 -14.60 -21.40
C SER A 328 -8.63 -15.77 -20.72
N GLY A 329 -8.03 -16.35 -19.67
CA GLY A 329 -8.62 -17.46 -18.90
C GLY A 329 -9.61 -17.00 -17.81
N CYS A 330 -9.53 -15.74 -17.40
CA CYS A 330 -10.36 -15.15 -16.35
C CYS A 330 -10.51 -13.63 -16.60
N LEU A 331 -11.55 -13.25 -17.35
CA LEU A 331 -11.70 -11.90 -17.90
C LEU A 331 -11.69 -10.78 -16.86
N ASP A 332 -12.16 -11.05 -15.65
CA ASP A 332 -12.27 -10.06 -14.56
C ASP A 332 -11.02 -10.01 -13.64
N ASN A 333 -9.98 -10.80 -13.95
CA ASN A 333 -8.76 -10.89 -13.15
C ASN A 333 -7.51 -10.63 -13.99
N ALA A 334 -7.27 -9.39 -14.39
CA ALA A 334 -6.00 -8.95 -14.97
C ALA A 334 -4.86 -9.03 -13.94
N GLY A 335 -3.60 -8.95 -14.39
CA GLY A 335 -2.47 -8.77 -13.48
C GLY A 335 -2.62 -7.50 -12.65
N ALA A 336 -1.99 -7.47 -11.47
CA ALA A 336 -2.00 -6.27 -10.64
C ALA A 336 -1.14 -5.17 -11.25
N ALA A 337 -1.46 -3.92 -10.93
CA ALA A 337 -0.64 -2.79 -11.30
C ALA A 337 0.73 -2.84 -10.62
N GLY A 338 1.72 -2.31 -11.32
CA GLY A 338 3.02 -1.96 -10.81
C GLY A 338 3.02 -0.64 -10.03
N THR A 339 4.20 -0.08 -9.84
CA THR A 339 4.39 1.16 -9.05
C THR A 339 5.08 2.23 -9.87
N LEU A 340 4.54 3.45 -9.82
CA LEU A 340 5.22 4.68 -10.24
C LEU A 340 5.62 5.46 -8.98
N TYR A 341 6.92 5.71 -8.79
CA TYR A 341 7.45 6.54 -7.72
C TYR A 341 8.09 7.81 -8.29
N GLU A 342 7.72 8.97 -7.77
CA GLU A 342 8.31 10.25 -8.14
C GLU A 342 9.04 10.83 -6.92
N ALA A 343 10.37 10.96 -7.02
CA ALA A 343 11.24 11.22 -5.87
C ALA A 343 11.09 12.64 -5.30
N VAL A 344 10.88 13.63 -6.16
CA VAL A 344 10.77 15.05 -5.77
C VAL A 344 9.44 15.36 -5.08
N PRO A 345 8.26 15.04 -5.65
CA PRO A 345 7.00 15.19 -4.94
C PRO A 345 6.77 14.09 -3.89
N LYS A 346 7.71 13.14 -3.74
CA LYS A 346 7.61 11.95 -2.86
C LYS A 346 6.27 11.25 -2.99
N SER A 347 5.85 11.04 -4.23
CA SER A 347 4.54 10.51 -4.60
C SER A 347 4.68 9.06 -5.05
N ILE A 348 3.76 8.19 -4.60
CA ILE A 348 3.59 6.84 -5.13
C ILE A 348 2.22 6.72 -5.79
N THR A 349 2.21 6.22 -7.03
CA THR A 349 1.00 5.96 -7.81
C THR A 349 0.89 4.49 -8.19
N VAL A 350 -0.26 3.89 -7.92
CA VAL A 350 -0.66 2.56 -8.38
C VAL A 350 -1.95 2.72 -9.18
N SER A 351 -1.90 2.40 -10.47
CA SER A 351 -3.03 2.58 -11.38
C SER A 351 -3.13 1.41 -12.35
N ASN A 352 -4.25 0.68 -12.34
CA ASN A 352 -4.43 -0.48 -13.21
C ASN A 352 -5.13 -0.16 -14.53
N ASN A 353 -5.25 1.12 -14.89
CA ASN A 353 -5.79 1.57 -16.17
C ASN A 353 -7.20 1.00 -16.49
N ASN A 354 -8.05 0.93 -15.46
CA ASN A 354 -9.41 0.38 -15.51
C ASN A 354 -9.47 -1.11 -15.88
N LEU A 355 -8.36 -1.84 -15.73
CA LEU A 355 -8.35 -3.29 -15.80
C LEU A 355 -8.79 -3.84 -14.44
N SER A 356 -9.94 -4.52 -14.42
CA SER A 356 -10.40 -5.25 -13.23
C SER A 356 -9.37 -6.32 -12.87
N THR A 357 -9.06 -6.41 -11.58
CA THR A 357 -8.15 -7.42 -11.04
C THR A 357 -8.66 -7.90 -9.69
N GLN A 358 -8.41 -9.17 -9.38
CA GLN A 358 -8.52 -9.71 -8.02
C GLN A 358 -7.16 -9.86 -7.34
N THR A 359 -6.09 -9.61 -8.08
CA THR A 359 -4.69 -9.70 -7.66
C THR A 359 -4.19 -8.34 -7.18
N ASP A 360 -3.32 -8.33 -6.17
CA ASP A 360 -2.90 -7.09 -5.50
C ASP A 360 -1.46 -6.68 -5.84
N THR A 361 -1.21 -5.38 -5.78
CA THR A 361 0.11 -4.78 -5.61
C THR A 361 0.46 -4.80 -4.12
N VAL A 362 1.56 -5.44 -3.73
CA VAL A 362 1.90 -5.60 -2.31
C VAL A 362 2.80 -4.46 -1.85
N PHE A 363 2.39 -3.80 -0.76
CA PHE A 363 3.21 -2.85 -0.02
C PHE A 363 3.77 -3.56 1.20
N LEU A 364 5.08 -3.87 1.18
CA LEU A 364 5.73 -4.63 2.23
C LEU A 364 6.18 -3.72 3.38
N ASP A 365 7.04 -2.74 3.09
CA ASP A 365 7.61 -1.85 4.11
C ASP A 365 7.56 -0.40 3.64
N PRO A 366 6.40 0.28 3.74
CA PRO A 366 6.29 1.69 3.43
C PRO A 366 7.32 2.52 4.24
N PRO A 367 8.02 3.48 3.62
CA PRO A 367 9.17 4.13 4.22
C PRO A 367 8.78 4.97 5.44
N TYR A 368 9.61 4.93 6.48
CA TYR A 368 9.48 5.80 7.64
C TYR A 368 10.07 7.19 7.39
N GLU A 369 11.24 7.25 6.77
CA GLU A 369 11.93 8.49 6.45
C GLU A 369 12.66 8.40 5.10
N PRO A 370 12.50 9.41 4.22
CA PRO A 370 11.43 10.42 4.25
C PRO A 370 10.07 9.76 3.99
N LEU A 371 9.03 10.27 4.66
CA LEU A 371 7.64 9.91 4.38
C LEU A 371 7.26 10.27 2.94
N TRP A 372 6.29 9.53 2.40
CA TRP A 372 5.61 9.96 1.18
C TRP A 372 4.81 11.24 1.46
N THR A 373 4.70 12.10 0.45
CA THR A 373 3.78 13.24 0.51
C THR A 373 2.42 12.84 -0.03
N ASN A 374 2.38 12.05 -1.10
CA ASN A 374 1.14 11.64 -1.74
C ASN A 374 1.10 10.14 -2.03
N VAL A 375 -0.06 9.52 -1.80
CA VAL A 375 -0.35 8.14 -2.20
C VAL A 375 -1.58 8.15 -3.09
N PHE A 376 -1.44 7.65 -4.31
CA PHE A 376 -2.51 7.56 -5.29
C PHE A 376 -2.79 6.10 -5.65
N VAL A 377 -3.99 5.61 -5.38
CA VAL A 377 -4.45 4.29 -5.84
C VAL A 377 -5.71 4.49 -6.67
N ARG A 378 -5.67 4.12 -7.94
CA ARG A 378 -6.75 4.47 -8.88
C ARG A 378 -7.01 3.44 -9.97
N ASN A 379 -8.13 3.61 -10.67
CA ASN A 379 -8.43 2.92 -11.93
C ASN A 379 -8.38 1.39 -11.82
N CYS A 380 -9.17 0.82 -10.88
CA CYS A 380 -9.24 -0.61 -10.56
C CYS A 380 -7.98 -1.21 -9.94
N ALA A 381 -7.03 -0.40 -9.46
CA ALA A 381 -5.91 -0.89 -8.69
C ALA A 381 -6.34 -1.45 -7.33
N LYS A 382 -5.71 -2.56 -6.94
CA LYS A 382 -5.83 -3.15 -5.60
C LYS A 382 -4.45 -3.18 -4.95
N VAL A 383 -4.35 -2.64 -3.74
CA VAL A 383 -3.12 -2.61 -2.95
C VAL A 383 -3.35 -3.37 -1.65
N SER A 384 -2.40 -4.21 -1.25
CA SER A 384 -2.45 -4.93 0.02
C SER A 384 -1.21 -4.66 0.89
N LEU A 385 -1.45 -4.49 2.19
CA LEU A 385 -0.44 -4.38 3.25
C LEU A 385 -0.54 -5.62 4.16
N PRO A 386 0.09 -6.74 3.78
CA PRO A 386 -0.12 -8.02 4.46
C PRO A 386 0.71 -8.17 5.74
N LEU A 387 1.73 -7.34 5.96
CA LEU A 387 2.59 -7.47 7.14
C LEU A 387 1.84 -7.02 8.40
N ARG A 388 2.14 -7.69 9.52
CA ARG A 388 1.62 -7.27 10.83
C ARG A 388 2.17 -5.91 11.20
N TRP A 389 1.36 -5.06 11.82
CA TRP A 389 1.73 -3.70 12.21
C TRP A 389 2.17 -2.83 11.02
N SER A 390 1.62 -3.13 9.84
CA SER A 390 1.83 -2.28 8.67
C SER A 390 1.23 -0.91 8.89
N ARG A 391 1.91 0.10 8.36
CA ARG A 391 1.49 1.48 8.41
C ARG A 391 1.58 2.11 7.04
N ILE A 392 0.67 3.03 6.76
CA ILE A 392 0.76 3.94 5.61
C ILE A 392 0.71 5.37 6.14
N GLN A 393 1.74 6.15 5.78
CA GLN A 393 1.90 7.52 6.28
C GLN A 393 2.19 8.43 5.09
N ALA A 394 1.34 9.45 4.93
CA ALA A 394 1.47 10.49 3.93
C ALA A 394 1.51 11.86 4.61
N GLN A 395 2.40 12.75 4.18
CA GLN A 395 2.44 14.13 4.68
C GLN A 395 1.33 15.01 4.10
N GLY A 396 0.79 14.65 2.95
CA GLY A 396 -0.31 15.34 2.27
C GLY A 396 -1.49 14.41 2.15
N GLN A 397 -1.76 13.91 0.94
CA GLN A 397 -2.99 13.18 0.64
C GLN A 397 -2.79 11.68 0.39
N ILE A 398 -3.81 10.90 0.78
CA ILE A 398 -4.07 9.55 0.29
C ILE A 398 -5.37 9.63 -0.51
N LEU A 399 -5.29 9.36 -1.81
CA LEU A 399 -6.43 9.38 -2.72
C LEU A 399 -6.70 7.99 -3.29
N LEU A 400 -7.93 7.52 -3.08
CA LEU A 400 -8.46 6.28 -3.63
C LEU A 400 -9.57 6.61 -4.63
N SER A 401 -9.43 6.17 -5.88
CA SER A 401 -10.44 6.41 -6.94
C SER A 401 -10.71 5.16 -7.77
N GLY A 402 -11.85 4.50 -7.56
CA GLY A 402 -12.14 3.21 -8.17
C GLY A 402 -11.14 2.13 -7.72
N ALA A 403 -10.69 2.16 -6.47
CA ALA A 403 -9.56 1.37 -5.97
C ALA A 403 -9.90 0.58 -4.69
N THR A 404 -9.09 -0.45 -4.39
CA THR A 404 -9.15 -1.17 -3.12
C THR A 404 -7.83 -1.07 -2.36
N LEU A 405 -7.89 -0.72 -1.09
CA LEU A 405 -6.76 -0.77 -0.16
C LEU A 405 -7.08 -1.78 0.96
N THR A 406 -6.26 -2.81 1.11
CA THR A 406 -6.47 -3.88 2.07
C THR A 406 -5.34 -3.91 3.10
N PHE A 407 -5.69 -3.90 4.39
CA PHE A 407 -4.77 -4.12 5.50
C PHE A 407 -4.97 -5.50 6.09
N GLY A 408 -3.88 -6.24 6.28
CA GLY A 408 -3.91 -7.58 6.81
C GLY A 408 -4.39 -8.63 5.81
N LEU A 409 -4.66 -9.82 6.32
CA LEU A 409 -5.08 -10.98 5.53
C LEU A 409 -6.49 -11.42 5.97
N THR A 410 -7.32 -11.80 5.00
CA THR A 410 -8.76 -12.12 5.09
C THR A 410 -9.16 -13.13 6.18
N HIS A 411 -8.20 -13.90 6.71
CA HIS A 411 -8.43 -14.93 7.73
C HIS A 411 -7.55 -14.78 8.98
N TYR A 412 -6.80 -13.69 9.08
CA TYR A 412 -5.86 -13.45 10.18
C TYR A 412 -6.01 -12.05 10.79
N PRO A 413 -7.19 -11.71 11.36
CA PRO A 413 -7.47 -10.39 11.95
C PRO A 413 -6.82 -10.24 13.34
N TYR A 414 -5.50 -10.33 13.40
CA TYR A 414 -4.71 -10.35 14.64
C TYR A 414 -3.75 -9.17 14.76
N SER A 415 -3.87 -8.17 13.89
CA SER A 415 -2.92 -7.06 13.83
C SER A 415 -3.59 -5.71 13.89
N GLU A 416 -2.82 -4.72 14.28
CA GLU A 416 -3.21 -3.33 14.32
C GLU A 416 -2.50 -2.60 13.19
N PHE A 417 -3.20 -1.73 12.47
CA PHE A 417 -2.68 -1.01 11.32
C PHE A 417 -2.79 0.48 11.52
N GLU A 418 -1.85 1.23 10.95
CA GLU A 418 -1.85 2.69 11.05
C GLU A 418 -2.07 3.34 9.68
N LEU A 419 -2.95 4.35 9.64
CA LEU A 419 -3.14 5.22 8.47
C LEU A 419 -3.05 6.68 8.92
N LEU A 420 -2.04 7.39 8.42
CA LEU A 420 -1.86 8.81 8.71
C LEU A 420 -1.77 9.62 7.40
N ALA A 421 -2.53 10.70 7.33
CA ALA A 421 -2.52 11.64 6.21
C ALA A 421 -3.05 13.01 6.64
N GLU A 422 -2.78 14.08 5.89
CA GLU A 422 -3.60 15.29 6.04
C GLU A 422 -5.00 15.04 5.48
N GLU A 423 -5.07 14.43 4.29
CA GLU A 423 -6.33 14.21 3.59
C GLU A 423 -6.46 12.74 3.16
N LEU A 424 -7.58 12.11 3.50
CA LEU A 424 -8.00 10.83 2.94
C LEU A 424 -9.24 11.05 2.07
N LEU A 425 -9.05 10.90 0.76
CA LEU A 425 -10.06 11.13 -0.26
C LEU A 425 -10.44 9.80 -0.90
N MET A 426 -11.73 9.47 -0.90
CA MET A 426 -12.23 8.19 -1.43
C MET A 426 -13.41 8.43 -2.37
N SER A 427 -13.29 7.97 -3.61
CA SER A 427 -14.38 7.92 -4.60
C SER A 427 -14.49 6.51 -5.21
N ASP A 428 -15.69 5.92 -5.17
CA ASP A 428 -15.95 4.57 -5.69
C ASP A 428 -14.93 3.52 -5.21
N SER A 429 -14.46 3.67 -3.96
CA SER A 429 -13.31 2.94 -3.44
C SER A 429 -13.62 2.18 -2.17
N THR A 430 -12.83 1.14 -1.90
CA THR A 430 -12.99 0.30 -0.72
C THR A 430 -11.70 0.24 0.10
N ILE A 431 -11.79 0.51 1.41
CA ILE A 431 -10.77 0.14 2.38
C ILE A 431 -11.26 -1.11 3.12
N LYS A 432 -10.44 -2.17 3.12
CA LYS A 432 -10.68 -3.40 3.90
C LYS A 432 -9.62 -3.51 4.99
N VAL A 433 -10.01 -3.79 6.21
CA VAL A 433 -9.09 -4.00 7.34
C VAL A 433 -9.41 -5.34 7.99
N PHE A 434 -8.43 -6.21 8.08
CA PHE A 434 -8.52 -7.47 8.83
C PHE A 434 -7.67 -7.33 10.10
N GLY A 435 -8.29 -6.80 11.16
CA GLY A 435 -7.68 -6.41 12.41
C GLY A 435 -8.22 -5.06 12.90
N ALA A 436 -7.40 -4.31 13.63
CA ALA A 436 -7.73 -2.98 14.13
C ALA A 436 -7.10 -1.90 13.26
N LEU A 437 -7.80 -0.78 13.08
CA LEU A 437 -7.28 0.39 12.39
C LEU A 437 -7.12 1.55 13.38
N ARG A 438 -5.90 2.10 13.47
CA ARG A 438 -5.63 3.43 14.03
C ARG A 438 -5.43 4.40 12.88
N MET A 439 -6.41 5.24 12.66
CA MET A 439 -6.39 6.26 11.61
C MET A 439 -6.31 7.64 12.23
N SER A 440 -5.43 8.50 11.74
CA SER A 440 -5.39 9.93 12.09
C SER A 440 -5.26 10.78 10.83
N VAL A 441 -6.34 11.51 10.52
CA VAL A 441 -6.41 12.41 9.36
C VAL A 441 -6.95 13.79 9.74
N LYS A 442 -6.63 14.82 8.95
CA LYS A 442 -7.33 16.12 9.10
C LYS A 442 -8.70 16.07 8.45
N MET A 443 -8.76 15.52 7.24
CA MET A 443 -9.96 15.47 6.42
C MET A 443 -10.20 14.04 5.92
N LEU A 444 -11.41 13.51 6.14
CA LEU A 444 -11.90 12.27 5.52
C LEU A 444 -13.09 12.61 4.63
N LEU A 445 -12.96 12.42 3.32
CA LEU A 445 -14.04 12.62 2.36
C LEU A 445 -14.33 11.29 1.63
N MET A 446 -15.56 10.80 1.79
CA MET A 446 -16.02 9.57 1.16
C MET A 446 -17.19 9.85 0.21
N TRP A 447 -17.07 9.38 -1.03
CA TRP A 447 -18.09 9.44 -2.07
C TRP A 447 -18.32 8.05 -2.65
N ASN A 448 -19.53 7.50 -2.53
CA ASN A 448 -19.87 6.13 -2.96
C ASN A 448 -18.80 5.09 -2.56
N SER A 449 -18.30 5.22 -1.34
CA SER A 449 -17.10 4.50 -0.88
C SER A 449 -17.37 3.72 0.40
N ARG A 450 -16.60 2.66 0.62
CA ARG A 450 -16.79 1.75 1.75
C ARG A 450 -15.50 1.57 2.54
N MET A 451 -15.60 1.64 3.86
CA MET A 451 -14.56 1.20 4.79
C MET A 451 -15.13 0.04 5.60
N THR A 452 -14.53 -1.15 5.48
CA THR A 452 -14.92 -2.34 6.25
C THR A 452 -13.80 -2.77 7.17
N ILE A 453 -14.11 -2.91 8.46
CA ILE A 453 -13.19 -3.35 9.50
C ILE A 453 -13.70 -4.67 10.06
N ASP A 454 -12.89 -5.71 9.89
CA ASP A 454 -13.06 -7.01 10.51
C ASP A 454 -12.06 -7.14 11.67
N GLY A 455 -12.50 -6.79 12.89
CA GLY A 455 -11.67 -6.82 14.10
C GLY A 455 -11.39 -8.23 14.64
N GLY A 456 -11.88 -9.27 13.97
CA GLY A 456 -11.67 -10.65 14.38
C GLY A 456 -12.41 -11.05 15.66
N ARG A 457 -12.08 -12.23 16.19
CA ARG A 457 -12.70 -12.80 17.39
C ARG A 457 -11.82 -12.74 18.64
N GLU A 458 -10.63 -12.15 18.55
CA GLU A 458 -9.67 -12.10 19.67
C GLU A 458 -9.70 -10.77 20.43
N LEU A 459 -9.67 -10.86 21.75
CA LEU A 459 -9.84 -9.76 22.71
C LEU A 459 -8.82 -8.60 22.57
N GLY A 460 -7.68 -8.81 21.91
CA GLY A 460 -6.61 -7.81 21.79
C GLY A 460 -6.75 -6.79 20.66
N VAL A 461 -7.57 -7.07 19.64
CA VAL A 461 -7.66 -6.30 18.38
C VAL A 461 -9.09 -5.81 18.09
N GLY A 462 -10.00 -5.97 19.07
CA GLY A 462 -11.43 -5.67 18.90
C GLY A 462 -11.82 -4.20 18.87
N THR A 463 -10.88 -3.27 18.74
CA THR A 463 -11.14 -1.83 18.80
C THR A 463 -10.37 -1.09 17.71
N SER A 464 -11.09 -0.39 16.85
CA SER A 464 -10.52 0.56 15.89
C SER A 464 -10.81 2.01 16.29
N LEU A 465 -9.87 2.89 15.98
CA LEU A 465 -9.89 4.30 16.31
C LEU A 465 -9.70 5.12 15.03
N LEU A 466 -10.69 5.95 14.71
CA LEU A 466 -10.64 6.87 13.58
C LEU A 466 -10.64 8.31 14.09
N GLU A 467 -9.58 9.05 13.81
CA GLU A 467 -9.49 10.47 14.14
C GLU A 467 -9.57 11.32 12.87
N GLY A 468 -10.53 12.22 12.83
CA GLY A 468 -10.69 13.26 11.80
C GLY A 468 -10.68 14.63 12.45
N SER A 469 -9.52 15.27 12.54
CA SER A 469 -9.37 16.49 13.37
C SER A 469 -10.21 17.67 12.88
N ASN A 470 -10.38 17.86 11.56
CA ASN A 470 -11.14 18.97 11.00
C ASN A 470 -12.50 18.55 10.43
N LEU A 471 -12.55 17.52 9.58
CA LEU A 471 -13.78 17.19 8.85
C LEU A 471 -13.86 15.70 8.49
N ILE A 472 -15.03 15.12 8.71
CA ILE A 472 -15.42 13.80 8.16
C ILE A 472 -16.73 13.98 7.39
N VAL A 473 -16.74 13.65 6.10
CA VAL A 473 -17.94 13.70 5.25
C VAL A 473 -18.15 12.38 4.53
N LEU A 474 -19.35 11.83 4.67
CA LEU A 474 -19.85 10.71 3.88
C LEU A 474 -20.91 11.24 2.91
N LYS A 475 -20.84 10.82 1.65
CA LYS A 475 -21.80 11.11 0.59
C LYS A 475 -22.08 9.91 -0.32
N GLU A 476 -23.25 9.95 -0.98
CA GLU A 476 -23.66 8.99 -2.02
C GLU A 476 -23.58 7.53 -1.57
N ALA A 477 -24.28 7.19 -0.47
CA ALA A 477 -24.29 5.83 0.10
C ALA A 477 -22.92 5.33 0.58
N SER A 478 -22.11 6.24 1.14
CA SER A 478 -20.82 5.87 1.73
C SER A 478 -21.00 5.15 3.07
N VAL A 479 -20.19 4.13 3.33
CA VAL A 479 -20.35 3.27 4.51
C VAL A 479 -19.05 3.08 5.27
N ILE A 480 -19.07 3.34 6.58
CA ILE A 480 -18.05 2.85 7.52
C ILE A 480 -18.71 1.74 8.35
N HIS A 481 -18.17 0.53 8.23
CA HIS A 481 -18.73 -0.67 8.86
C HIS A 481 -17.64 -1.39 9.65
N SER A 482 -17.92 -1.70 10.92
CA SER A 482 -17.06 -2.51 11.77
C SER A 482 -17.86 -3.65 12.43
N ASN A 483 -17.34 -4.87 12.38
CA ASN A 483 -17.91 -5.97 13.18
C ASN A 483 -17.41 -5.98 14.64
N ALA A 484 -16.55 -5.02 15.01
CA ALA A 484 -15.94 -4.86 16.32
C ALA A 484 -16.28 -3.48 16.91
N ASN A 485 -15.57 -3.05 17.95
CA ASN A 485 -15.75 -1.71 18.53
C ASN A 485 -15.11 -0.65 17.62
N LEU A 486 -15.80 0.48 17.44
CA LEU A 486 -15.35 1.60 16.63
C LEU A 486 -15.48 2.91 17.41
N GLY A 487 -14.36 3.57 17.62
CA GLY A 487 -14.29 4.94 18.13
C GLY A 487 -14.00 5.90 16.99
N ILE A 488 -14.80 6.96 16.88
CA ILE A 488 -14.55 8.06 15.95
C ILE A 488 -14.43 9.35 16.75
N HIS A 489 -13.29 10.01 16.60
CA HIS A 489 -12.95 11.24 17.27
C HIS A 489 -12.70 12.34 16.23
N GLY A 490 -13.06 13.57 16.56
CA GLY A 490 -12.72 14.71 15.72
C GLY A 490 -12.96 16.01 16.47
N GLN A 491 -12.33 17.11 16.07
CA GLN A 491 -12.54 18.42 16.72
C GLN A 491 -13.45 19.35 15.89
N GLY A 492 -13.71 19.00 14.62
CA GLY A 492 -14.57 19.76 13.73
C GLY A 492 -15.91 19.07 13.48
N VAL A 493 -16.23 18.80 12.20
CA VAL A 493 -17.58 18.38 11.80
C VAL A 493 -17.60 16.93 11.31
N LEU A 494 -18.57 16.16 11.79
CA LEU A 494 -18.98 14.89 11.20
C LEU A 494 -20.30 15.10 10.44
N ASN A 495 -20.28 14.90 9.12
CA ASN A 495 -21.43 15.14 8.25
C ASN A 495 -21.76 13.92 7.39
N LEU A 496 -22.90 13.28 7.67
CA LEU A 496 -23.48 12.28 6.80
C LEU A 496 -24.52 12.99 5.93
N SER A 497 -24.21 13.16 4.65
CA SER A 497 -24.94 14.09 3.78
C SER A 497 -26.34 13.61 3.36
N GLY A 498 -26.61 12.31 3.43
CA GLY A 498 -27.96 11.76 3.25
C GLY A 498 -27.99 10.36 2.62
N GLN A 499 -29.19 9.94 2.23
CA GLN A 499 -29.58 8.62 1.70
C GLN A 499 -28.45 7.57 1.51
N GLY A 500 -28.43 6.58 2.39
CA GLY A 500 -27.52 5.43 2.31
C GLY A 500 -26.22 5.61 3.09
N ASP A 501 -25.85 6.85 3.42
CA ASP A 501 -24.67 7.12 4.25
C ASP A 501 -24.81 6.45 5.61
N THR A 502 -23.88 5.56 5.96
CA THR A 502 -24.01 4.72 7.17
C THR A 502 -22.69 4.63 7.93
N ILE A 503 -22.74 4.85 9.23
CA ILE A 503 -21.69 4.45 10.17
C ILE A 503 -22.29 3.45 11.14
N GLU A 504 -21.77 2.22 11.11
CA GLU A 504 -22.25 1.17 11.99
C GLU A 504 -21.12 0.32 12.56
N ALA A 505 -21.28 -0.05 13.83
CA ALA A 505 -20.32 -0.88 14.54
C ALA A 505 -21.01 -1.77 15.59
N GLN A 506 -20.28 -2.75 16.12
CA GLN A 506 -20.79 -3.55 17.23
C GLN A 506 -20.98 -2.69 18.50
N ARG A 507 -20.05 -1.76 18.71
CA ARG A 507 -20.20 -0.61 19.61
C ARG A 507 -19.63 0.62 18.92
N LEU A 508 -20.40 1.69 18.89
CA LEU A 508 -20.02 2.94 18.22
C LEU A 508 -19.87 4.05 19.25
N ILE A 509 -18.72 4.71 19.26
CA ILE A 509 -18.50 5.90 20.08
C ILE A 509 -18.08 7.04 19.19
N LEU A 510 -18.79 8.16 19.28
CA LEU A 510 -18.46 9.41 18.63
C LEU A 510 -18.11 10.42 19.71
N SER A 511 -16.97 11.12 19.59
CA SER A 511 -16.65 12.13 20.59
C SER A 511 -15.80 13.29 20.09
N LEU A 512 -15.82 14.37 20.87
CA LEU A 512 -15.04 15.60 20.70
C LEU A 512 -15.46 16.50 19.52
N PHE A 513 -16.45 16.11 18.74
CA PHE A 513 -16.90 16.86 17.57
C PHE A 513 -17.52 18.20 17.96
N TYR A 514 -17.27 19.24 17.16
CA TYR A 514 -18.04 20.48 17.24
C TYR A 514 -19.48 20.19 16.80
N ASN A 515 -19.67 19.67 15.58
CA ASN A 515 -20.99 19.33 15.05
C ASN A 515 -21.07 17.89 14.57
N ILE A 516 -22.19 17.22 14.88
CA ILE A 516 -22.58 15.96 14.24
C ILE A 516 -23.88 16.19 13.48
N LEU A 517 -23.84 16.04 12.15
CA LEU A 517 -24.96 16.19 11.26
C LEU A 517 -25.33 14.83 10.67
N VAL A 518 -26.52 14.33 10.99
CA VAL A 518 -27.06 13.08 10.44
C VAL A 518 -28.17 13.45 9.45
N GLY A 519 -27.84 13.53 8.16
CA GLY A 519 -28.77 13.93 7.10
C GLY A 519 -29.94 12.94 6.87
N PRO A 520 -30.98 13.35 6.14
CA PRO A 520 -32.12 12.49 5.83
C PRO A 520 -31.71 11.20 5.12
N GLY A 521 -32.11 10.05 5.66
CA GLY A 521 -31.76 8.73 5.12
C GLY A 521 -30.35 8.24 5.47
N ALA A 522 -29.57 9.01 6.23
CA ALA A 522 -28.33 8.54 6.83
C ALA A 522 -28.58 7.74 8.13
N VAL A 523 -27.64 6.87 8.49
CA VAL A 523 -27.75 5.97 9.64
C VAL A 523 -26.49 5.99 10.51
N LEU A 524 -26.67 6.27 11.80
CA LEU A 524 -25.70 5.94 12.84
C LEU A 524 -26.23 4.77 13.65
N ARG A 525 -25.45 3.68 13.76
CA ARG A 525 -25.92 2.47 14.43
C ARG A 525 -24.88 1.78 15.32
N GLY A 526 -25.32 1.39 16.50
CA GLY A 526 -24.64 0.37 17.31
C GLY A 526 -25.61 -0.26 18.31
N PRO A 527 -25.83 -1.59 18.33
CA PRO A 527 -25.01 -2.62 17.69
C PRO A 527 -25.36 -2.89 16.21
N LEU A 528 -24.48 -3.63 15.55
CA LEU A 528 -24.65 -4.09 14.18
C LEU A 528 -25.90 -5.00 14.03
N ILE A 529 -26.69 -4.81 12.96
CA ILE A 529 -27.83 -5.70 12.66
C ILE A 529 -27.28 -7.03 12.13
N ASN A 530 -27.72 -8.15 12.70
CA ASN A 530 -27.26 -9.50 12.35
C ASN A 530 -25.74 -9.72 12.56
N GLY A 531 -25.09 -8.90 13.41
CA GLY A 531 -23.73 -9.19 13.87
C GLY A 531 -23.64 -10.58 14.51
N SER A 532 -22.50 -11.26 14.36
CA SER A 532 -22.29 -12.55 15.01
C SER A 532 -22.49 -12.40 16.53
N ARG A 533 -23.12 -13.40 17.16
CA ARG A 533 -23.17 -13.50 18.63
C ARG A 533 -21.81 -13.92 19.19
N ASP A 534 -20.74 -13.20 18.83
CA ASP A 534 -19.37 -13.42 19.29
C ASP A 534 -19.09 -12.57 20.55
N GLU A 535 -17.94 -12.76 21.21
CA GLU A 535 -17.58 -12.05 22.46
C GLU A 535 -17.62 -10.51 22.37
N MET A 536 -17.52 -9.95 21.16
CA MET A 536 -17.61 -8.51 20.92
C MET A 536 -19.04 -7.98 20.93
N ALA A 537 -20.05 -8.85 20.80
CA ALA A 537 -21.44 -8.45 20.90
C ALA A 537 -21.74 -7.89 22.31
N PRO A 538 -22.37 -6.71 22.43
CA PRO A 538 -22.75 -6.17 23.72
C PRO A 538 -23.73 -7.14 24.37
N LYS A 539 -23.41 -7.53 25.59
CA LYS A 539 -24.32 -8.32 26.42
C LYS A 539 -25.56 -7.47 26.68
N LEU A 540 -26.73 -8.07 26.46
CA LEU A 540 -27.98 -7.48 26.93
C LEU A 540 -27.97 -7.60 28.45
N ASN A 541 -27.74 -6.48 29.16
CA ASN A 541 -27.72 -6.43 30.63
C ASN A 541 -29.11 -6.64 31.27
N CYS A 542 -30.04 -7.27 30.55
CA CYS A 542 -31.39 -7.58 30.98
C CYS A 542 -31.47 -8.89 31.79
N GLU A 543 -30.39 -9.67 31.83
CA GLU A 543 -30.29 -10.93 32.58
C GLU A 543 -29.71 -10.74 33.99
N ASP A 544 -29.12 -9.58 34.29
CA ASP A 544 -28.60 -9.23 35.61
C ASP A 544 -29.65 -8.46 36.44
N GLU A 545 -29.79 -8.81 37.73
CA GLU A 545 -30.74 -8.14 38.64
C GLU A 545 -30.35 -6.68 38.95
N SER A 546 -29.10 -6.29 38.69
CA SER A 546 -28.57 -4.95 38.95
C SER A 546 -28.17 -4.22 37.67
N CYS A 547 -28.67 -3.01 37.49
CA CYS A 547 -28.29 -2.13 36.38
C CYS A 547 -26.86 -1.59 36.59
N PRO A 548 -25.97 -1.61 35.58
CA PRO A 548 -24.62 -1.07 35.69
C PRO A 548 -24.60 0.40 36.16
N MET A 549 -23.72 0.72 37.12
CA MET A 549 -23.63 2.07 37.70
C MET A 549 -23.24 3.13 36.68
N GLU A 550 -22.54 2.74 35.62
CA GLU A 550 -22.09 3.60 34.53
C GLU A 550 -23.27 4.18 33.73
N ILE A 551 -24.46 3.55 33.77
CA ILE A 551 -25.69 4.12 33.18
C ILE A 551 -26.13 5.37 33.93
N PHE A 552 -25.98 5.39 35.26
CA PHE A 552 -26.35 6.52 36.13
C PHE A 552 -25.23 7.54 36.28
N HIS A 553 -23.97 7.08 36.23
CA HIS A 553 -22.77 7.89 36.35
C HIS A 553 -21.83 7.55 35.20
N PRO A 554 -22.13 8.03 33.97
CA PRO A 554 -21.26 7.76 32.83
C PRO A 554 -19.89 8.38 33.04
N PRO A 555 -18.81 7.71 32.60
CA PRO A 555 -17.47 8.22 32.78
C PRO A 555 -17.26 9.52 31.99
N GLU A 556 -16.51 10.44 32.59
CA GLU A 556 -16.31 11.79 32.04
C GLU A 556 -15.27 11.86 30.92
N ASP A 557 -14.44 10.84 30.81
CA ASP A 557 -13.29 10.78 29.92
C ASP A 557 -13.67 10.47 28.47
N CYS A 558 -14.93 10.05 28.21
CA CYS A 558 -15.45 9.73 26.88
C CYS A 558 -14.61 8.70 26.11
N ASN A 559 -13.79 7.92 26.82
CA ASN A 559 -12.91 6.95 26.20
C ASN A 559 -13.69 5.71 25.80
N LEU A 560 -13.24 5.08 24.72
CA LEU A 560 -13.82 3.82 24.29
C LEU A 560 -13.37 2.70 25.22
N ASN A 561 -14.29 2.28 26.08
CA ASN A 561 -14.11 1.17 27.00
C ASN A 561 -15.16 0.09 26.73
N SER A 562 -14.69 -1.09 26.34
CA SER A 562 -15.51 -2.27 26.05
C SER A 562 -16.23 -2.86 27.27
N SER A 563 -15.93 -2.40 28.48
CA SER A 563 -16.69 -2.75 29.68
C SER A 563 -17.96 -1.91 29.87
N LEU A 564 -18.09 -0.78 29.16
CA LEU A 564 -19.25 0.10 29.32
C LEU A 564 -20.52 -0.54 28.73
N PRO A 565 -21.71 -0.23 29.27
CA PRO A 565 -22.96 -0.80 28.77
C PRO A 565 -23.47 -0.16 27.47
N PHE A 566 -22.82 0.90 26.99
CA PHE A 566 -23.28 1.68 25.83
C PHE A 566 -22.97 0.96 24.52
N THR A 567 -23.99 0.84 23.66
CA THR A 567 -23.82 0.33 22.30
C THR A 567 -23.64 1.46 21.30
N LEU A 568 -24.21 2.64 21.59
CA LEU A 568 -23.94 3.89 20.89
C LEU A 568 -23.73 4.99 21.93
N GLN A 569 -22.57 5.64 21.91
CA GLN A 569 -22.26 6.76 22.79
C GLN A 569 -21.83 7.98 21.97
N ILE A 570 -22.44 9.13 22.22
CA ILE A 570 -22.02 10.42 21.66
C ILE A 570 -21.62 11.31 22.83
N CYS A 571 -20.35 11.71 22.88
CA CYS A 571 -19.76 12.29 24.08
C CYS A 571 -18.95 13.57 23.78
N ARG A 572 -19.13 14.65 24.56
CA ARG A 572 -18.46 15.95 24.36
C ARG A 572 -18.66 16.48 22.93
N VAL A 573 -19.90 16.83 22.61
CA VAL A 573 -20.26 17.39 21.31
C VAL A 573 -21.02 18.69 21.51
N GLU A 574 -20.73 19.74 20.74
CA GLU A 574 -21.47 21.00 20.90
C GLU A 574 -22.90 20.82 20.36
N ASP A 575 -23.05 20.60 19.05
CA ASP A 575 -24.37 20.50 18.43
C ASP A 575 -24.56 19.18 17.67
N ILE A 576 -25.68 18.50 17.94
CA ILE A 576 -26.09 17.28 17.25
C ILE A 576 -27.40 17.55 16.52
N ASP A 577 -27.40 17.47 15.19
CA ASP A 577 -28.59 17.64 14.36
C ASP A 577 -28.94 16.32 13.66
N VAL A 578 -30.11 15.77 14.01
CA VAL A 578 -30.59 14.47 13.54
C VAL A 578 -31.77 14.66 12.60
N SER A 579 -31.52 14.50 11.31
CA SER A 579 -32.53 14.39 10.25
C SER A 579 -32.70 12.96 9.71
N GLY A 580 -31.76 12.06 10.02
CA GLY A 580 -31.77 10.63 9.68
C GLY A 580 -32.05 9.72 10.89
N LEU A 581 -31.44 8.53 10.92
CA LEU A 581 -31.65 7.53 11.98
C LEU A 581 -30.42 7.41 12.89
N VAL A 582 -30.62 7.57 14.19
CA VAL A 582 -29.65 7.15 15.23
C VAL A 582 -30.26 5.97 15.98
N GLN A 583 -29.61 4.80 15.93
CA GLN A 583 -30.18 3.56 16.47
C GLN A 583 -29.18 2.81 17.35
N GLY A 584 -29.63 2.37 18.53
CA GLY A 584 -28.85 1.45 19.34
C GLY A 584 -29.66 0.70 20.39
N THR A 585 -29.01 -0.10 21.23
CA THR A 585 -29.65 -0.74 22.39
C THR A 585 -29.53 0.14 23.62
N VAL A 586 -28.33 0.63 23.92
CA VAL A 586 -28.12 1.64 24.96
C VAL A 586 -27.48 2.85 24.32
N VAL A 587 -28.30 3.88 24.05
CA VAL A 587 -27.90 5.12 23.38
C VAL A 587 -27.65 6.18 24.43
N ASN A 588 -26.42 6.68 24.51
CA ASN A 588 -26.01 7.66 25.51
C ASN A 588 -25.48 8.94 24.85
N PHE A 589 -26.15 10.07 25.12
CA PHE A 589 -25.67 11.41 24.80
C PHE A 589 -25.09 12.03 26.07
N ASN A 590 -23.77 12.16 26.15
CA ASN A 590 -23.08 12.65 27.33
C ASN A 590 -22.34 13.96 27.06
N ARG A 591 -22.60 15.00 27.86
CA ARG A 591 -21.98 16.34 27.66
C ARG A 591 -22.17 16.86 26.24
N ALA A 592 -23.37 16.67 25.70
CA ALA A 592 -23.79 17.36 24.48
C ALA A 592 -24.38 18.72 24.87
N ARG A 593 -24.04 19.82 24.17
CA ARG A 593 -24.66 21.13 24.47
C ARG A 593 -26.07 21.23 23.91
N SER A 594 -26.31 20.74 22.70
CA SER A 594 -27.64 20.66 22.12
C SER A 594 -27.86 19.37 21.31
N VAL A 595 -29.08 18.83 21.39
CA VAL A 595 -29.53 17.73 20.52
C VAL A 595 -30.84 18.15 19.87
N THR A 596 -30.80 18.34 18.55
CA THR A 596 -31.95 18.71 17.73
C THR A 596 -32.35 17.52 16.88
N VAL A 597 -33.61 17.09 16.99
CA VAL A 597 -34.19 16.04 16.15
C VAL A 597 -35.21 16.69 15.21
N GLN A 598 -34.90 16.70 13.92
CA GLN A 598 -35.78 17.26 12.89
C GLN A 598 -37.00 16.36 12.66
N THR A 599 -38.00 16.86 11.95
CA THR A 599 -39.23 16.12 11.64
C THR A 599 -39.00 14.80 10.88
N SER A 600 -37.92 14.72 10.10
CA SER A 600 -37.50 13.49 9.39
C SER A 600 -36.59 12.59 10.23
N GLY A 601 -36.05 13.10 11.34
CA GLY A 601 -35.09 12.42 12.18
C GLY A 601 -35.73 11.45 13.15
N THR A 602 -34.99 10.42 13.56
CA THR A 602 -35.44 9.44 14.56
C THR A 602 -34.26 8.97 15.40
N ILE A 603 -34.43 8.98 16.73
CA ILE A 603 -33.54 8.30 17.66
C ILE A 603 -34.30 7.09 18.21
N SER A 604 -33.75 5.88 18.06
CA SER A 604 -34.43 4.63 18.38
C SER A 604 -33.57 3.75 19.29
N ALA A 605 -34.20 3.22 20.34
CA ALA A 605 -33.66 2.11 21.12
C ALA A 605 -34.27 0.77 20.69
N THR A 606 -33.46 -0.28 20.58
CA THR A 606 -33.90 -1.64 20.21
C THR A 606 -33.72 -2.62 21.37
N GLY A 607 -34.49 -3.72 21.39
CA GLY A 607 -34.27 -4.83 22.31
C GLY A 607 -34.51 -4.51 23.80
N LEU A 608 -35.57 -3.77 24.14
CA LEU A 608 -35.84 -3.22 25.49
C LEU A 608 -34.76 -2.23 25.97
N GLY A 609 -34.05 -1.63 25.01
CA GLY A 609 -33.01 -0.64 25.22
C GLY A 609 -33.48 0.71 25.81
N ILE A 610 -32.52 1.56 26.15
CA ILE A 610 -32.74 2.87 26.78
C ILE A 610 -31.99 3.96 25.99
N ILE A 611 -32.59 5.15 25.93
CA ILE A 611 -31.96 6.38 25.43
C ILE A 611 -31.74 7.32 26.61
N ILE A 612 -30.52 7.82 26.78
CA ILE A 612 -30.10 8.64 27.92
C ILE A 612 -29.51 9.95 27.42
N PHE A 613 -29.97 11.07 28.00
CA PHE A 613 -29.49 12.42 27.69
C PHE A 613 -28.92 13.06 28.95
N TYR A 614 -27.60 13.25 28.97
CA TYR A 614 -26.88 14.10 29.93
C TYR A 614 -26.48 15.41 29.22
N VAL A 615 -27.49 16.24 28.99
CA VAL A 615 -27.39 17.58 28.37
C VAL A 615 -27.56 18.60 29.50
N PRO A 616 -26.67 19.61 29.63
CA PRO A 616 -26.70 20.60 30.71
C PRO A 616 -27.87 21.57 30.63
#